data_AF-A0A3C0Q3K1-F1
#
_entry.id   AF-A0A3C0Q3K1-F1
#
_cell.length_a   1.000
_cell.length_b   1.000
_cell.length_c   1.000
_cell.angle_alpha   90.00
_cell.angle_beta   90.00
_cell.angle_gamma   90.00
#
_symmetry.space_group_name_H-M   'P 1'
#
loop_
_entity.id
_entity.type
_entity.pdbx_description
1 polymer ?
#
loop_
_entity_poly.entity_id
_entity_poly.type
_entity_poly.pdbx_seq_one_letter_code
_entity_poly.pdbx_strand_id
1 'polypeptide(L)'
;MNAVKLYNNGVAGGSYASYVRNYQANQIYTYSVYAKKAELPNINLRVHTAAGWAADGDVVFDLNAGTTTVNGTGVSSYKITALPNGWYRCSITATFGAVNQTGQYPIISINGPTDGVSGTYLYGAQLEQGAYATSYIPTATTSMTRAADSFTLPSAPWSSTNGREAVFAQLDAQIPQSSWASIFNPGLFFSGNRYLLLGSNGTISGGYSGTNITTSAIASSLTSFKAGTSFTSTNTYTALNGSVTTGPLVGSSSPATTGIGVGDVKYLNGHLQILKYYPLPLSDTQLQLLTQ
;
A
#
# COMPACT_ATOMS: atom_id res chain seq x y z
N MET A 1 6.14 19.89 13.54
CA MET A 1 5.63 19.87 12.16
C MET A 1 4.99 21.22 11.89
N ASN A 2 5.41 21.94 10.85
CA ASN A 2 4.86 23.26 10.55
C ASN A 2 3.75 23.11 9.51
N ALA A 3 2.50 23.04 9.99
CA ALA A 3 1.33 23.13 9.12
C ALA A 3 1.18 24.57 8.61
N VAL A 4 0.63 24.72 7.40
CA VAL A 4 0.31 26.03 6.80
C VAL A 4 -1.21 26.17 6.76
N LYS A 5 -1.72 27.35 7.10
CA LYS A 5 -3.15 27.66 6.92
C LYS A 5 -3.37 28.12 5.48
N LEU A 6 -4.22 27.42 4.74
CA LEU A 6 -4.76 27.91 3.47
C LEU A 6 -6.02 28.72 3.79
N TYR A 7 -6.08 29.96 3.32
CA TYR A 7 -7.17 30.91 3.52
C TYR A 7 -7.24 31.89 2.34
N ASN A 8 -8.38 32.57 2.18
CA ASN A 8 -8.51 33.67 1.23
C ASN A 8 -7.87 34.94 1.82
N ASN A 9 -7.09 35.69 1.05
CA ASN A 9 -6.38 36.89 1.52
C ASN A 9 -7.24 38.18 1.58
N GLY A 10 -8.56 38.07 1.54
CA GLY A 10 -9.50 39.20 1.52
C GLY A 10 -9.84 39.70 0.11
N VAL A 11 -9.33 39.06 -0.95
CA VAL A 11 -9.61 39.42 -2.34
C VAL A 11 -10.65 38.49 -2.95
N ALA A 12 -11.57 39.07 -3.73
CA ALA A 12 -12.58 38.31 -4.46
C ALA A 12 -11.94 37.25 -5.37
N GLY A 13 -12.38 36.00 -5.21
CA GLY A 13 -11.88 34.86 -5.97
C GLY A 13 -11.80 33.59 -5.13
N GLY A 14 -11.58 32.46 -5.80
CA GLY A 14 -11.35 31.18 -5.13
C GLY A 14 -9.96 31.11 -4.50
N SER A 15 -9.84 30.37 -3.40
CA SER A 15 -8.55 30.12 -2.76
C SER A 15 -8.10 28.70 -3.05
N TYR A 16 -6.94 28.59 -3.69
CA TYR A 16 -6.35 27.31 -4.03
C TYR A 16 -4.84 27.32 -3.87
N ALA A 17 -4.29 26.14 -3.62
CA ALA A 17 -2.88 25.83 -3.74
C ALA A 17 -2.72 24.79 -4.83
N SER A 18 -1.73 24.98 -5.70
CA SER A 18 -1.46 24.04 -6.78
C SER A 18 0.01 23.95 -7.11
N TYR A 19 0.40 22.89 -7.79
CA TYR A 19 1.74 22.74 -8.33
C TYR A 19 1.68 22.44 -9.83
N VAL A 20 2.61 23.01 -10.60
CA VAL A 20 2.72 22.77 -12.04
C VAL A 20 3.91 21.87 -12.29
N ARG A 21 3.71 20.79 -13.04
CA ARG A 21 4.79 19.86 -13.40
C ARG A 21 4.50 19.18 -14.73
N ASN A 22 5.53 18.54 -15.28
CA ASN A 22 5.38 17.65 -16.42
C ASN A 22 4.85 16.29 -15.95
N TYR A 23 3.82 15.82 -16.64
CA TYR A 23 3.20 14.51 -16.42
C TYR A 23 3.44 13.61 -17.61
N GLN A 24 3.53 12.31 -17.32
CA GLN A 24 3.65 11.27 -18.34
C GLN A 24 2.25 10.78 -18.71
N ALA A 25 2.05 10.55 -20.01
CA ALA A 25 0.82 10.06 -20.59
C ALA A 25 0.43 8.69 -20.01
N ASN A 26 -0.88 8.50 -19.82
CA ASN A 26 -1.48 7.24 -19.38
C ASN A 26 -0.93 6.71 -18.04
N GLN A 27 -0.33 7.57 -17.22
CA GLN A 27 0.15 7.21 -15.89
C GLN A 27 -0.90 7.51 -14.83
N ILE A 28 -0.93 6.66 -13.79
CA ILE A 28 -1.77 6.85 -12.62
C ILE A 28 -0.97 7.67 -11.60
N TYR A 29 -1.60 8.68 -11.03
CA TYR A 29 -1.02 9.50 -9.97
C TYR A 29 -1.95 9.54 -8.76
N THR A 30 -1.36 9.48 -7.57
CA THR A 30 -2.07 9.65 -6.32
C THR A 30 -1.54 10.87 -5.59
N TYR A 31 -2.46 11.75 -5.20
CA TYR A 31 -2.17 12.89 -4.35
C TYR A 31 -2.70 12.66 -2.94
N SER A 32 -1.92 13.02 -1.93
CA SER A 32 -2.37 13.04 -0.54
C SER A 32 -1.92 14.30 0.20
N VAL A 33 -2.72 14.71 1.18
CA VAL A 33 -2.45 15.85 2.05
C VAL A 33 -3.03 15.58 3.44
N TYR A 34 -2.34 16.04 4.47
CA TYR A 34 -2.89 16.09 5.82
C TYR A 34 -3.66 17.40 5.97
N ALA A 35 -4.90 17.32 6.42
CA ALA A 35 -5.77 18.46 6.60
C ALA A 35 -6.39 18.45 8.00
N LYS A 36 -6.48 19.62 8.62
CA LYS A 36 -7.17 19.83 9.88
C LYS A 36 -8.01 21.09 9.77
N LYS A 37 -9.28 20.96 10.14
CA LYS A 37 -10.22 22.09 10.20
C LYS A 37 -9.64 23.19 11.08
N ALA A 38 -9.74 24.44 10.60
CA ALA A 38 -9.70 25.62 11.44
C ALA A 38 -11.14 26.18 11.51
N GLU A 39 -11.46 27.19 10.72
CA GLU A 39 -12.82 27.72 10.59
C GLU A 39 -13.59 26.98 9.50
N LEU A 40 -12.91 26.65 8.39
CA LEU A 40 -13.51 25.93 7.27
C LEU A 40 -13.40 24.42 7.48
N PRO A 41 -14.52 23.69 7.34
CA PRO A 41 -14.51 22.25 7.56
C PRO A 41 -14.18 21.44 6.31
N ASN A 42 -13.98 22.07 5.15
CA ASN A 42 -13.82 21.33 3.90
C ASN A 42 -12.54 21.70 3.16
N ILE A 43 -12.00 20.70 2.47
CA ILE A 43 -11.06 20.90 1.37
C ILE A 43 -11.58 20.17 0.14
N ASN A 44 -11.25 20.66 -1.05
CA ASN A 44 -11.63 20.03 -2.30
C ASN A 44 -10.38 19.77 -3.14
N LEU A 45 -10.18 18.50 -3.52
CA LEU A 45 -9.10 18.05 -4.38
C LEU A 45 -9.64 17.82 -5.79
N ARG A 46 -9.02 18.45 -6.80
CA ARG A 46 -9.55 18.51 -8.18
C ARG A 46 -8.59 17.96 -9.22
N VAL A 47 -9.16 17.39 -10.27
CA VAL A 47 -8.53 17.11 -11.56
C VAL A 47 -9.37 17.73 -12.68
N HIS A 48 -8.72 18.30 -13.68
CA HIS A 48 -9.39 18.96 -14.81
C HIS A 48 -8.88 18.46 -16.16
N THR A 49 -9.78 18.23 -17.10
CA THR A 49 -9.41 17.88 -18.49
C THR A 49 -8.53 18.95 -19.12
N ALA A 50 -8.85 20.23 -18.87
CA ALA A 50 -8.06 21.37 -19.33
C ALA A 50 -6.61 21.36 -18.80
N ALA A 51 -6.34 20.68 -17.68
CA ALA A 51 -5.00 20.51 -17.12
C ALA A 51 -4.32 19.20 -17.57
N GLY A 52 -4.92 18.45 -18.50
CA GLY A 52 -4.37 17.22 -19.09
C GLY A 52 -4.87 15.91 -18.45
N TRP A 53 -5.82 15.96 -17.53
CA TRP A 53 -6.41 14.75 -16.93
C TRP A 53 -7.43 14.09 -17.85
N ALA A 54 -7.65 12.78 -17.68
CA ALA A 54 -8.52 12.01 -18.57
C ALA A 54 -10.00 12.46 -18.56
N ALA A 55 -10.48 12.96 -17.41
CA ALA A 55 -11.82 13.52 -17.23
C ALA A 55 -11.80 14.55 -16.10
N ASP A 56 -12.84 15.39 -16.02
CA ASP A 56 -13.04 16.30 -14.89
C ASP A 56 -13.54 15.51 -13.68
N GLY A 57 -13.06 15.89 -12.50
CA GLY A 57 -13.54 15.32 -11.26
C GLY A 57 -12.98 16.02 -10.02
N ASP A 58 -13.74 15.95 -8.95
CA ASP A 58 -13.33 16.47 -7.66
C ASP A 58 -13.88 15.66 -6.50
N VAL A 59 -13.14 15.71 -5.38
CA VAL A 59 -13.58 15.14 -4.12
C VAL A 59 -13.52 16.22 -3.05
N VAL A 60 -14.68 16.53 -2.49
CA VAL A 60 -14.82 17.36 -1.28
C VAL A 60 -14.66 16.46 -0.07
N PHE A 61 -13.70 16.78 0.78
CA PHE A 61 -13.48 16.13 2.06
C PHE A 61 -14.10 16.99 3.17
N ASP A 62 -15.04 16.44 3.93
CA ASP A 62 -15.60 17.06 5.13
C ASP A 62 -14.83 16.60 6.36
N LEU A 63 -14.09 17.53 6.97
CA LEU A 63 -13.23 17.33 8.13
C LEU A 63 -14.00 17.43 9.46
N ASN A 64 -15.28 17.82 9.46
CA ASN A 64 -16.15 17.66 10.63
C ASN A 64 -16.68 16.22 10.69
N ALA A 65 -17.26 15.75 9.58
CA ALA A 65 -17.95 14.47 9.54
C ALA A 65 -17.01 13.30 9.20
N GLY A 66 -15.83 13.57 8.64
CA GLY A 66 -14.94 12.53 8.12
C GLY A 66 -15.51 11.85 6.86
N THR A 67 -16.27 12.58 6.05
CA THR A 67 -16.97 12.06 4.87
C THR A 67 -16.47 12.71 3.58
N THR A 68 -16.90 12.16 2.44
CA THR A 68 -16.52 12.66 1.10
C THR A 68 -17.73 12.82 0.20
N THR A 69 -17.73 13.87 -0.61
CA THR A 69 -18.64 14.04 -1.75
C THR A 69 -17.81 14.03 -3.03
N VAL A 70 -18.20 13.21 -4.00
CA VAL A 70 -17.49 13.03 -5.27
C VAL A 70 -18.32 13.61 -6.40
N ASN A 71 -17.67 14.37 -7.28
CA ASN A 71 -18.28 14.90 -8.49
C ASN A 71 -17.42 14.53 -9.71
N GLY A 72 -18.09 14.28 -10.83
CA GLY A 72 -17.42 13.85 -12.07
C GLY A 72 -16.83 12.44 -12.00
N THR A 73 -15.98 12.12 -12.97
CA THR A 73 -15.43 10.77 -13.18
C THR A 73 -13.91 10.74 -13.30
N GLY A 74 -13.23 11.89 -13.24
CA GLY A 74 -11.78 12.00 -13.35
C GLY A 74 -10.99 11.38 -12.18
N VAL A 75 -11.62 11.26 -11.01
CA VAL A 75 -11.02 10.62 -9.82
C VAL A 75 -11.44 9.15 -9.76
N SER A 76 -10.48 8.24 -9.83
CA SER A 76 -10.71 6.79 -9.84
C SER A 76 -10.73 6.16 -8.45
N SER A 77 -10.09 6.80 -7.46
CA SER A 77 -10.10 6.35 -6.07
C SER A 77 -9.89 7.53 -5.13
N TYR A 78 -10.42 7.46 -3.92
CA TYR A 78 -10.30 8.48 -2.89
C TYR A 78 -10.38 7.88 -1.50
N LYS A 79 -9.76 8.54 -0.52
CA LYS A 79 -9.77 8.09 0.88
C LYS A 79 -9.66 9.26 1.83
N ILE A 80 -10.44 9.22 2.90
CA ILE A 80 -10.29 10.05 4.10
C ILE A 80 -9.97 9.13 5.27
N THR A 81 -8.95 9.46 6.05
CA THR A 81 -8.54 8.67 7.21
C THR A 81 -8.35 9.60 8.40
N ALA A 82 -9.14 9.39 9.45
CA ALA A 82 -9.01 10.12 10.70
C ALA A 82 -7.67 9.82 11.38
N LEU A 83 -7.09 10.85 11.98
CA LEU A 83 -5.86 10.81 12.75
C LEU A 83 -6.06 11.53 14.09
N PRO A 84 -5.17 11.33 15.08
CA PRO A 84 -5.24 12.03 16.34
C PRO A 84 -5.30 13.56 16.20
N ASN A 85 -5.87 14.22 17.21
CA ASN A 85 -5.93 15.69 17.32
C ASN A 85 -6.70 16.39 16.18
N GLY A 86 -7.68 15.72 15.58
CA GLY A 86 -8.57 16.29 14.55
C GLY A 86 -7.92 16.46 13.17
N TRP A 87 -6.82 15.75 12.93
CA TRP A 87 -6.21 15.66 11.60
C TRP A 87 -6.89 14.57 10.79
N TYR A 88 -6.90 14.75 9.48
CA TYR A 88 -7.26 13.73 8.51
C TYR A 88 -6.18 13.62 7.45
N ARG A 89 -5.95 12.41 6.95
CA ARG A 89 -5.24 12.22 5.69
C ARG A 89 -6.27 12.08 4.58
N CYS A 90 -6.23 12.98 3.61
CA CYS A 90 -7.10 12.99 2.44
C CYS A 90 -6.28 12.62 1.21
N SER A 91 -6.80 11.76 0.34
CA SER A 91 -6.12 11.40 -0.91
C SER A 91 -7.10 11.16 -2.06
N ILE A 92 -6.65 11.46 -3.27
CA ILE A 92 -7.31 11.12 -4.53
C ILE A 92 -6.32 10.51 -5.52
N THR A 93 -6.80 9.59 -6.35
CA THR A 93 -6.06 8.93 -7.43
C THR A 93 -6.75 9.21 -8.74
N ALA A 94 -5.98 9.53 -9.78
CA ALA A 94 -6.48 9.82 -11.11
C ALA A 94 -5.49 9.38 -12.19
N THR A 95 -6.02 9.10 -13.38
CA THR A 95 -5.21 8.77 -14.56
C THR A 95 -4.97 10.03 -15.38
N PHE A 96 -3.70 10.31 -15.68
CA PHE A 96 -3.33 11.40 -16.57
C PHE A 96 -3.64 11.03 -18.03
N GLY A 97 -3.99 12.03 -18.84
CA GLY A 97 -4.46 11.85 -20.22
C GLY A 97 -3.42 11.21 -21.15
N ALA A 98 -3.80 11.05 -22.42
CA ALA A 98 -3.03 10.29 -23.40
C ALA A 98 -1.77 11.00 -23.94
N VAL A 99 -1.47 12.22 -23.48
CA VAL A 99 -0.38 13.06 -24.00
C VAL A 99 0.51 13.51 -22.86
N ASN A 100 1.84 13.43 -23.06
CA ASN A 100 2.82 14.01 -22.14
C ASN A 100 2.68 15.54 -22.18
N GLN A 101 2.36 16.18 -21.06
CA GLN A 101 2.27 17.63 -21.02
C GLN A 101 2.45 18.19 -19.62
N THR A 102 2.64 19.49 -19.56
CA THR A 102 2.60 20.26 -18.31
C THR A 102 1.15 20.34 -17.84
N GLY A 103 0.92 19.99 -16.58
CA GLY A 103 -0.41 20.04 -15.94
C GLY A 103 -0.34 20.71 -14.58
N GLN A 104 -1.46 21.28 -14.15
CA GLN A 104 -1.62 21.87 -12.82
C GLN A 104 -2.32 20.86 -11.91
N TYR A 105 -1.55 20.16 -11.07
CA TYR A 105 -2.03 19.21 -10.09
C TYR A 105 -0.95 18.89 -9.03
N PRO A 106 -1.31 18.58 -7.78
CA PRO A 106 -2.64 18.69 -7.19
C PRO A 106 -3.21 20.11 -7.26
N ILE A 107 -4.54 20.22 -7.23
CA ILE A 107 -5.24 21.46 -6.93
C ILE A 107 -6.01 21.22 -5.64
N ILE A 108 -5.60 21.89 -4.57
CA ILE A 108 -6.37 21.95 -3.32
C ILE A 108 -7.09 23.28 -3.30
N SER A 109 -8.39 23.25 -3.09
CA SER A 109 -9.20 24.45 -2.95
C SER A 109 -10.00 24.43 -1.67
N ILE A 110 -10.30 25.61 -1.17
CA ILE A 110 -11.24 25.82 -0.07
C ILE A 110 -12.32 26.79 -0.53
N ASN A 111 -13.53 26.61 0.00
CA ASN A 111 -14.66 27.51 -0.21
C ASN A 111 -15.00 28.12 1.16
N GLY A 112 -15.00 29.44 1.23
CA GLY A 112 -15.20 30.18 2.47
C GLY A 112 -15.29 31.68 2.23
N PRO A 113 -15.49 32.49 3.28
CA PRO A 113 -15.56 33.93 3.16
C PRO A 113 -14.21 34.52 2.72
N THR A 114 -14.26 35.65 2.03
CA THR A 114 -13.08 36.44 1.65
C THR A 114 -12.70 37.38 2.79
N ASP A 115 -12.35 36.83 3.95
CA ASP A 115 -12.18 37.58 5.21
C ASP A 115 -10.71 37.73 5.65
N GLY A 116 -9.74 37.18 4.90
CA GLY A 116 -8.33 37.23 5.29
C GLY A 116 -7.95 36.27 6.41
N VAL A 117 -8.88 35.46 6.93
CA VAL A 117 -8.70 34.73 8.19
C VAL A 117 -9.19 33.29 8.12
N SER A 118 -10.41 33.04 7.65
CA SER A 118 -11.05 31.73 7.67
C SER A 118 -10.36 30.76 6.70
N GLY A 119 -9.99 29.58 7.22
CA GLY A 119 -9.23 28.63 6.41
C GLY A 119 -9.20 27.21 6.96
N THR A 120 -8.24 26.45 6.43
CA THR A 120 -7.96 25.06 6.80
C THR A 120 -6.45 24.86 6.93
N TYR A 121 -6.01 24.12 7.96
CA TYR A 121 -4.59 23.77 8.10
C TYR A 121 -4.24 22.59 7.18
N LEU A 122 -3.13 22.73 6.47
CA LEU A 122 -2.58 21.74 5.54
C LEU A 122 -1.15 21.38 5.92
N TYR A 123 -0.78 20.13 5.69
CA TYR A 123 0.58 19.65 5.87
C TYR A 123 0.87 18.47 4.92
N GLY A 124 2.13 18.27 4.58
CA GLY A 124 2.60 17.05 3.94
C GLY A 124 1.94 16.71 2.60
N ALA A 125 1.73 17.73 1.75
CA ALA A 125 1.29 17.53 0.38
C ALA A 125 2.28 16.62 -0.35
N GLN A 126 1.79 15.48 -0.86
CA GLN A 126 2.61 14.44 -1.48
C GLN A 126 1.92 13.92 -2.75
N LEU A 127 2.62 14.01 -3.88
CA LEU A 127 2.17 13.51 -5.17
C LEU A 127 3.09 12.37 -5.62
N GLU A 128 2.51 11.22 -5.89
CA GLU A 128 3.21 9.98 -6.23
C GLU A 128 2.70 9.45 -7.58
N GLN A 129 3.60 8.92 -8.40
CA GLN A 129 3.20 8.12 -9.57
C GLN A 129 2.90 6.71 -9.06
N GLY A 130 1.62 6.33 -9.09
CA GLY A 130 1.11 5.10 -8.50
C GLY A 130 -0.35 5.23 -8.11
N ALA A 131 -0.99 4.08 -7.90
CA ALA A 131 -2.43 3.99 -7.63
C ALA A 131 -2.83 4.22 -6.15
N TYR A 132 -1.84 4.44 -5.26
CA TYR A 132 -2.09 4.59 -3.82
C TYR A 132 -1.13 5.59 -3.18
N ALA A 133 -1.59 6.24 -2.11
CA ALA A 133 -0.76 7.10 -1.29
C ALA A 133 0.08 6.24 -0.33
N THR A 134 1.41 6.34 -0.40
CA THR A 134 2.31 5.62 0.52
C THR A 134 2.46 6.39 1.83
N SER A 135 3.30 5.96 2.77
CA SER A 135 3.63 6.78 3.95
C SER A 135 4.15 8.16 3.55
N TYR A 136 3.90 9.17 4.39
CA TYR A 136 4.43 10.52 4.13
C TYR A 136 5.96 10.49 4.07
N ILE A 137 6.52 11.10 3.03
CA ILE A 137 7.93 11.27 2.76
C ILE A 137 8.24 12.73 3.06
N PRO A 138 8.82 13.06 4.22
CA PRO A 138 9.21 14.43 4.53
C PRO A 138 10.25 14.91 3.54
N THR A 139 9.90 15.92 2.74
CA THR A 139 10.82 16.56 1.80
C THR A 139 11.08 17.99 2.27
N ALA A 140 12.35 18.36 2.41
CA ALA A 140 12.71 19.73 2.77
C ALA A 140 12.75 20.65 1.54
N THR A 141 13.27 20.17 0.40
CA THR A 141 13.51 21.00 -0.80
C THR A 141 13.43 20.26 -2.15
N THR A 142 13.49 18.93 -2.20
CA THR A 142 13.41 18.15 -3.46
C THR A 142 12.49 16.94 -3.32
N SER A 143 11.86 16.53 -4.43
CA SER A 143 11.06 15.29 -4.45
C SER A 143 11.97 14.10 -4.20
N MET A 144 11.71 13.34 -3.14
CA MET A 144 12.41 12.09 -2.86
C MET A 144 11.45 10.92 -3.07
N THR A 145 11.97 9.83 -3.62
CA THR A 145 11.28 8.53 -3.61
C THR A 145 11.59 7.83 -2.29
N ARG A 146 10.60 7.15 -1.70
CA ARG A 146 10.83 6.29 -0.53
C ARG A 146 11.50 5.01 -1.01
N ALA A 147 12.62 4.63 -0.39
CA ALA A 147 13.16 3.30 -0.57
C ALA A 147 12.15 2.26 -0.05
N ALA A 148 12.11 1.08 -0.66
CA ALA A 148 11.33 -0.02 -0.11
C ALA A 148 11.86 -0.40 1.27
N ASP A 149 10.96 -0.80 2.17
CA ASP A 149 11.38 -1.43 3.41
C ASP A 149 11.82 -2.86 3.09
N SER A 150 13.06 -3.20 3.44
CA SER A 150 13.54 -4.57 3.43
C SER A 150 13.99 -4.96 4.84
N PHE A 151 13.73 -6.22 5.19
CA PHE A 151 14.18 -6.79 6.45
C PHE A 151 14.86 -8.12 6.17
N THR A 152 16.10 -8.24 6.64
CA THR A 152 16.90 -9.45 6.48
C THR A 152 17.43 -9.89 7.85
N LEU A 153 17.08 -11.11 8.25
CA LEU A 153 17.74 -11.79 9.38
C LEU A 153 18.80 -12.75 8.83
N PRO A 154 20.05 -12.74 9.32
CA PRO A 154 21.04 -13.74 8.93
C PRO A 154 20.73 -15.10 9.57
N SER A 155 21.19 -16.20 8.98
CA SER A 155 21.09 -17.51 9.62
C SER A 155 21.78 -17.53 10.98
N ALA A 156 21.11 -18.10 11.97
CA ALA A 156 21.69 -18.42 13.27
C ALA A 156 21.06 -19.72 13.82
N PRO A 157 21.46 -20.20 15.02
CA PRO A 157 20.95 -21.46 15.57
C PRO A 157 19.43 -21.54 15.75
N TRP A 158 18.73 -20.40 15.70
CA TRP A 158 17.27 -20.32 15.73
C TRP A 158 16.60 -20.75 14.41
N SER A 159 17.36 -20.91 13.33
CA SER A 159 16.84 -21.16 11.98
C SER A 159 16.77 -22.66 11.66
N SER A 160 15.81 -23.05 10.81
CA SER A 160 15.63 -24.46 10.42
C SER A 160 16.83 -25.00 9.65
N THR A 161 17.37 -26.13 10.10
CA THR A 161 18.55 -26.79 9.50
C THR A 161 18.20 -27.75 8.37
N ASN A 162 16.93 -28.17 8.27
CA ASN A 162 16.44 -29.16 7.29
C ASN A 162 15.31 -28.62 6.40
N GLY A 163 15.05 -27.31 6.46
CA GLY A 163 13.99 -26.65 5.72
C GLY A 163 12.57 -27.07 6.10
N ARG A 164 12.40 -27.69 7.29
CA ARG A 164 11.10 -27.94 7.89
C ARG A 164 10.80 -26.81 8.86
N GLU A 165 9.88 -25.96 8.46
CA GLU A 165 9.57 -24.71 9.13
C GLU A 165 8.14 -24.29 8.81
N ALA A 166 7.64 -23.32 9.56
CA ALA A 166 6.40 -22.65 9.25
C ALA A 166 6.54 -21.14 9.38
N VAL A 167 5.75 -20.44 8.60
CA VAL A 167 5.68 -18.98 8.59
C VAL A 167 4.22 -18.57 8.64
N PHE A 168 3.95 -17.57 9.46
CA PHE A 168 2.69 -16.86 9.51
C PHE A 168 2.93 -15.38 9.26
N ALA A 169 2.05 -14.77 8.49
CA ALA A 169 2.03 -13.35 8.23
C ALA A 169 0.62 -12.79 8.39
N GLN A 170 0.50 -11.65 9.08
CA GLN A 170 -0.68 -10.79 9.04
C GLN A 170 -0.29 -9.51 8.31
N LEU A 171 -1.05 -9.15 7.28
CA LEU A 171 -0.72 -8.04 6.41
C LEU A 171 -1.96 -7.46 5.76
N ASP A 172 -1.87 -6.21 5.34
CA ASP A 172 -2.71 -5.63 4.29
C ASP A 172 -1.84 -5.38 3.06
N ALA A 173 -2.31 -5.77 1.88
CA ALA A 173 -1.51 -5.63 0.66
C ALA A 173 -2.35 -5.43 -0.58
N GLN A 174 -1.81 -4.66 -1.51
CA GLN A 174 -2.31 -4.57 -2.87
C GLN A 174 -2.00 -5.86 -3.63
N ILE A 175 -2.96 -6.35 -4.42
CA ILE A 175 -2.71 -7.42 -5.37
C ILE A 175 -1.75 -6.89 -6.45
N PRO A 176 -0.56 -7.51 -6.65
CA PRO A 176 0.40 -7.03 -7.64
C PRO A 176 -0.18 -7.06 -9.07
N GLN A 177 0.09 -6.04 -9.89
CA GLN A 177 -0.53 -5.93 -11.22
C GLN A 177 0.18 -6.72 -12.34
N SER A 178 1.44 -7.12 -12.14
CA SER A 178 2.27 -7.70 -13.22
C SER A 178 3.03 -8.96 -12.82
N SER A 179 3.08 -9.32 -11.53
CA SER A 179 3.87 -10.45 -11.04
C SER A 179 3.41 -10.87 -9.64
N TRP A 180 4.31 -11.30 -8.77
CA TRP A 180 4.06 -11.64 -7.37
C TRP A 180 4.81 -10.68 -6.43
N ALA A 181 4.41 -10.67 -5.17
CA ALA A 181 5.12 -10.03 -4.07
C ALA A 181 5.58 -11.10 -3.06
N SER A 182 6.82 -10.98 -2.60
CA SER A 182 7.37 -11.89 -1.58
C SER A 182 6.93 -11.45 -0.19
N ILE A 183 6.34 -12.37 0.57
CA ILE A 183 6.03 -12.18 2.00
C ILE A 183 7.18 -12.74 2.84
N PHE A 184 7.74 -13.88 2.44
CA PHE A 184 8.85 -14.55 3.11
C PHE A 184 9.75 -15.32 2.12
N ASN A 185 11.07 -15.26 2.34
CA ASN A 185 12.08 -16.11 1.69
C ASN A 185 13.25 -16.42 2.65
N PRO A 186 13.71 -17.68 2.79
CA PRO A 186 14.77 -18.08 3.71
C PRO A 186 16.23 -17.87 3.21
N GLY A 187 16.47 -17.02 2.20
CA GLY A 187 17.77 -16.36 2.03
C GLY A 187 18.67 -16.81 0.88
N LEU A 188 18.16 -17.02 -0.34
CA LEU A 188 18.79 -16.75 -1.65
C LEU A 188 17.88 -17.32 -2.75
N PHE A 189 17.41 -16.48 -3.67
CA PHE A 189 16.55 -16.92 -4.77
C PHE A 189 17.29 -17.88 -5.72
N PHE A 190 16.57 -18.90 -6.19
CA PHE A 190 16.89 -19.83 -7.29
C PHE A 190 17.57 -21.17 -6.98
N SER A 191 17.90 -21.51 -5.73
CA SER A 191 18.27 -22.90 -5.38
C SER A 191 17.53 -23.39 -4.14
N GLY A 192 16.43 -24.15 -4.31
CA GLY A 192 15.73 -24.86 -3.21
C GLY A 192 14.36 -24.31 -2.74
N ASN A 193 13.88 -23.21 -3.33
CA ASN A 193 12.52 -22.62 -3.37
C ASN A 193 11.55 -22.88 -2.19
N ARG A 194 11.92 -22.47 -0.97
CA ARG A 194 10.97 -22.28 0.15
C ARG A 194 10.47 -20.84 0.15
N TYR A 195 9.16 -20.60 0.18
CA TYR A 195 8.62 -19.23 0.22
C TYR A 195 7.15 -19.16 0.65
N LEU A 196 6.75 -17.95 1.03
CA LEU A 196 5.35 -17.50 1.05
C LEU A 196 5.23 -16.26 0.15
N LEU A 197 4.30 -16.26 -0.80
CA LEU A 197 4.12 -15.14 -1.73
C LEU A 197 2.65 -14.83 -2.03
N LEU A 198 2.40 -13.59 -2.47
CA LEU A 198 1.12 -13.10 -2.99
C LEU A 198 1.21 -12.97 -4.52
N GLY A 199 0.37 -13.70 -5.25
CA GLY A 199 0.32 -13.67 -6.72
C GLY A 199 -0.48 -12.49 -7.29
N SER A 200 -0.31 -12.19 -8.57
CA SER A 200 -1.05 -11.12 -9.28
C SER A 200 -2.55 -11.40 -9.45
N ASN A 201 -2.96 -12.64 -9.26
CA ASN A 201 -4.35 -13.06 -9.18
C ASN A 201 -4.91 -13.05 -7.75
N GLY A 202 -4.14 -12.55 -6.77
CA GLY A 202 -4.53 -12.45 -5.37
C GLY A 202 -4.40 -13.75 -4.57
N THR A 203 -3.87 -14.84 -5.14
CA THR A 203 -3.67 -16.09 -4.38
C THR A 203 -2.44 -16.02 -3.48
N ILE A 204 -2.48 -16.74 -2.37
CA ILE A 204 -1.32 -16.99 -1.53
C ILE A 204 -0.69 -18.30 -1.97
N SER A 205 0.63 -18.32 -2.17
CA SER A 205 1.36 -19.53 -2.54
C SER A 205 2.43 -19.86 -1.52
N GLY A 206 2.44 -21.11 -1.06
CA GLY A 206 3.56 -21.73 -0.35
C GLY A 206 4.31 -22.63 -1.32
N GLY A 207 5.60 -22.34 -1.49
CA GLY A 207 6.48 -23.11 -2.37
C GLY A 207 7.51 -23.89 -1.60
N TYR A 208 7.80 -25.10 -2.06
CA TYR A 208 8.91 -25.93 -1.60
C TYR A 208 9.57 -26.63 -2.78
N SER A 209 10.90 -26.48 -2.95
CA SER A 209 11.71 -27.24 -3.92
C SER A 209 11.15 -27.26 -5.37
N GLY A 210 10.60 -26.14 -5.84
CA GLY A 210 10.10 -26.00 -7.22
C GLY A 210 8.66 -26.43 -7.44
N THR A 211 7.99 -26.95 -6.40
CA THR A 211 6.53 -27.17 -6.39
C THR A 211 5.89 -26.08 -5.54
N ASN A 212 4.70 -25.60 -5.94
CA ASN A 212 3.90 -24.69 -5.12
C ASN A 212 2.46 -25.15 -5.02
N ILE A 213 1.85 -24.80 -3.91
CA ILE A 213 0.40 -24.90 -3.72
C ILE A 213 -0.16 -23.51 -3.50
N THR A 214 -1.38 -23.28 -3.96
CA THR A 214 -2.01 -21.96 -3.94
C THR A 214 -3.37 -22.02 -3.26
N THR A 215 -3.68 -21.01 -2.46
CA THR A 215 -5.02 -20.82 -1.88
C THR A 215 -5.99 -20.25 -2.91
N SER A 216 -7.24 -20.08 -2.52
CA SER A 216 -8.14 -19.12 -3.16
C SER A 216 -7.57 -17.69 -3.11
N ALA A 217 -8.09 -16.81 -3.97
CA ALA A 217 -7.68 -15.41 -3.99
C ALA A 217 -8.22 -14.63 -2.78
N ILE A 218 -7.45 -13.64 -2.30
CA ILE A 218 -7.97 -12.63 -1.38
C ILE A 218 -9.10 -11.82 -2.05
N ALA A 219 -10.08 -11.40 -1.26
CA ALA A 219 -11.32 -10.81 -1.78
C ALA A 219 -11.09 -9.47 -2.50
N SER A 220 -10.15 -8.65 -2.03
CA SER A 220 -9.81 -7.37 -2.65
C SER A 220 -8.45 -6.83 -2.19
N SER A 221 -7.90 -5.88 -2.94
CA SER A 221 -6.64 -5.20 -2.62
C SER A 221 -6.76 -4.36 -1.35
N LEU A 222 -5.66 -4.24 -0.60
CA LEU A 222 -5.54 -3.48 0.65
C LEU A 222 -6.53 -3.92 1.74
N THR A 223 -6.91 -5.19 1.74
CA THR A 223 -7.63 -5.81 2.85
C THR A 223 -6.64 -6.48 3.80
N SER A 224 -6.94 -6.44 5.10
CA SER A 224 -6.20 -7.21 6.08
C SER A 224 -6.49 -8.69 5.89
N PHE A 225 -5.46 -9.51 5.77
CA PHE A 225 -5.56 -10.96 5.70
C PHE A 225 -4.43 -11.63 6.47
N LYS A 226 -4.64 -12.91 6.77
CA LYS A 226 -3.68 -13.78 7.43
C LYS A 226 -3.29 -14.89 6.48
N ALA A 227 -2.00 -15.02 6.24
CA ALA A 227 -1.42 -16.00 5.35
C ALA A 227 -0.38 -16.83 6.10
N GLY A 228 -0.17 -18.07 5.68
CA GLY A 228 0.90 -18.87 6.23
C GLY A 228 1.27 -20.05 5.34
N THR A 229 2.47 -20.58 5.56
CA THR A 229 2.90 -21.84 4.96
C THR A 229 3.66 -22.69 5.97
N SER A 230 3.56 -24.01 5.85
CA SER A 230 4.27 -24.98 6.67
C SER A 230 4.79 -26.11 5.80
N PHE A 231 6.04 -26.51 6.00
CA PHE A 231 6.71 -27.56 5.24
C PHE A 231 7.03 -28.74 6.15
N THR A 232 6.29 -29.83 6.04
CA THR A 232 6.55 -31.08 6.79
C THR A 232 7.47 -32.01 6.02
N SER A 233 7.76 -33.19 6.56
CA SER A 233 8.49 -34.23 5.82
C SER A 233 7.75 -34.72 4.57
N THR A 234 6.42 -34.60 4.53
CA THR A 234 5.57 -35.21 3.49
C THR A 234 4.67 -34.23 2.75
N ASN A 235 4.34 -33.09 3.34
CA ASN A 235 3.34 -32.16 2.82
C ASN A 235 3.82 -30.71 2.89
N THR A 236 3.27 -29.90 1.99
CA THR A 236 3.23 -28.45 2.10
C THR A 236 1.80 -28.04 2.45
N TYR A 237 1.66 -27.18 3.46
CA TYR A 237 0.41 -26.53 3.82
C TYR A 237 0.51 -25.04 3.50
N THR A 238 -0.53 -24.46 2.90
CA THR A 238 -0.63 -23.02 2.66
C THR A 238 -2.01 -22.55 3.05
N ALA A 239 -2.07 -21.53 3.90
CA ALA A 239 -3.29 -21.06 4.49
C ALA A 239 -3.57 -19.60 4.14
N LEU A 240 -4.85 -19.30 3.99
CA LEU A 240 -5.39 -17.95 3.86
C LEU A 240 -6.65 -17.86 4.72
N ASN A 241 -6.67 -16.94 5.68
CA ASN A 241 -7.82 -16.64 6.55
C ASN A 241 -8.49 -17.91 7.15
N GLY A 242 -7.67 -18.83 7.67
CA GLY A 242 -8.14 -20.06 8.31
C GLY A 242 -8.61 -21.15 7.34
N SER A 243 -8.46 -20.95 6.02
CA SER A 243 -8.63 -22.01 5.02
C SER A 243 -7.26 -22.52 4.60
N VAL A 244 -7.06 -23.84 4.66
CA VAL A 244 -5.77 -24.47 4.34
C VAL A 244 -5.89 -25.30 3.06
N THR A 245 -4.93 -25.09 2.15
CA THR A 245 -4.68 -25.95 1.00
C THR A 245 -3.50 -26.85 1.32
N THR A 246 -3.65 -28.14 1.04
CA THR A 246 -2.61 -29.15 1.27
C THR A 246 -2.14 -29.71 -0.07
N GLY A 247 -0.85 -29.91 -0.23
CA GLY A 247 -0.30 -30.71 -1.32
C GLY A 247 0.92 -31.52 -0.88
N PRO A 248 1.28 -32.54 -1.66
CA PRO A 248 2.44 -33.36 -1.37
C PRO A 248 3.72 -32.51 -1.45
N LEU A 249 4.68 -32.81 -0.58
CA LEU A 249 6.02 -32.28 -0.66
C LEU A 249 6.82 -33.09 -1.68
N VAL A 250 7.14 -32.48 -2.83
CA VAL A 250 7.94 -33.11 -3.90
C VAL A 250 9.35 -32.53 -3.86
N GLY A 251 10.35 -33.35 -3.51
CA GLY A 251 11.76 -32.97 -3.43
C GLY A 251 12.41 -33.32 -2.08
N SER A 252 13.61 -33.93 -2.12
CA SER A 252 14.25 -34.54 -0.95
C SER A 252 15.30 -33.66 -0.25
N SER A 253 15.72 -32.55 -0.85
CA SER A 253 16.72 -31.65 -0.25
C SER A 253 16.21 -30.22 -0.23
N SER A 254 16.20 -29.61 0.95
CA SER A 254 16.16 -28.16 1.06
C SER A 254 17.35 -27.73 1.90
N PRO A 255 18.13 -26.75 1.44
CA PRO A 255 19.26 -26.23 2.22
C PRO A 255 18.76 -25.59 3.51
N ALA A 256 19.63 -25.49 4.51
CA ALA A 256 19.36 -24.76 5.75
C ALA A 256 18.87 -23.34 5.44
N THR A 257 18.06 -22.77 6.32
CA THR A 257 17.66 -21.37 6.24
C THR A 257 18.88 -20.48 6.44
N THR A 258 19.32 -19.80 5.38
CA THR A 258 20.52 -18.93 5.36
C THR A 258 20.20 -17.48 5.74
N GLY A 259 18.91 -17.14 5.80
CA GLY A 259 18.39 -15.90 6.38
C GLY A 259 16.87 -15.83 6.30
N ILE A 260 16.27 -14.69 6.62
CA ILE A 260 14.85 -14.42 6.34
C ILE A 260 14.78 -13.05 5.68
N GLY A 261 14.39 -13.01 4.40
CA GLY A 261 14.12 -11.80 3.64
C GLY A 261 12.62 -11.51 3.57
N VAL A 262 12.24 -10.28 3.92
CA VAL A 262 10.92 -9.69 3.68
C VAL A 262 11.11 -8.50 2.75
N GLY A 263 10.37 -8.46 1.64
CA GLY A 263 10.45 -7.34 0.71
C GLY A 263 11.85 -7.17 0.11
N ASP A 264 12.54 -8.26 -0.24
CA ASP A 264 13.94 -8.18 -0.72
C ASP A 264 14.06 -8.35 -2.25
N VAL A 265 13.07 -8.99 -2.90
CA VAL A 265 13.14 -9.31 -4.35
C VAL A 265 11.96 -8.77 -5.14
N LYS A 266 10.74 -8.98 -4.65
CA LYS A 266 9.53 -8.31 -5.16
C LYS A 266 8.77 -7.75 -3.98
N TYR A 267 8.84 -6.43 -3.86
CA TYR A 267 8.32 -5.70 -2.72
C TYR A 267 6.80 -5.87 -2.59
N LEU A 268 6.34 -6.12 -1.38
CA LEU A 268 4.93 -6.00 -1.03
C LEU A 268 4.54 -4.52 -1.11
N ASN A 269 3.45 -4.20 -1.80
CA ASN A 269 2.83 -2.88 -1.69
C ASN A 269 1.73 -2.95 -0.63
N GLY A 270 2.10 -2.70 0.62
CA GLY A 270 1.23 -2.91 1.78
C GLY A 270 1.96 -2.80 3.10
N HIS A 271 1.30 -3.18 4.19
CA HIS A 271 1.89 -3.22 5.53
C HIS A 271 1.93 -4.65 6.04
N LEU A 272 3.13 -5.14 6.34
CA LEU A 272 3.33 -6.35 7.12
C LEU A 272 3.18 -6.02 8.61
N GLN A 273 2.07 -6.45 9.21
CA GLN A 273 1.73 -6.12 10.59
C GLN A 273 2.38 -7.10 11.57
N ILE A 274 2.39 -8.38 11.21
CA ILE A 274 2.99 -9.46 12.01
C ILE A 274 3.66 -10.46 11.07
N LEU A 275 4.87 -10.89 11.44
CA LEU A 275 5.50 -12.07 10.88
C LEU A 275 5.95 -12.97 12.03
N LYS A 276 5.57 -14.24 11.99
CA LYS A 276 6.06 -15.27 12.93
C LYS A 276 6.76 -16.36 12.15
N TYR A 277 7.97 -16.67 12.59
CA TYR A 277 8.78 -17.75 12.07
C TYR A 277 8.86 -18.88 13.09
N TYR A 278 8.67 -20.11 12.64
CA TYR A 278 8.80 -21.31 13.45
C TYR A 278 9.85 -22.21 12.81
N PRO A 279 10.97 -22.53 13.49
CA PRO A 279 12.00 -23.43 12.96
C PRO A 279 11.59 -24.91 12.99
N LEU A 280 10.28 -25.16 13.00
CA LEU A 280 9.64 -26.47 13.03
C LEU A 280 8.33 -26.39 12.22
N PRO A 281 7.92 -27.49 11.57
CA PRO A 281 6.67 -27.53 10.86
C PRO A 281 5.48 -27.45 11.82
N LEU A 282 4.41 -26.80 11.36
CA LEU A 282 3.08 -26.85 11.95
C LEU A 282 2.19 -27.84 11.20
N SER A 283 1.28 -28.51 11.90
CA SER A 283 0.22 -29.31 11.29
C SER A 283 -0.81 -28.43 10.56
N ASP A 284 -1.64 -29.05 9.72
CA ASP A 284 -2.77 -28.40 9.06
C ASP A 284 -3.65 -27.63 10.07
N THR A 285 -4.12 -28.31 11.12
CA THR A 285 -4.95 -27.70 12.18
C THR A 285 -4.24 -26.55 12.90
N GLN A 286 -2.95 -26.65 13.17
CA GLN A 286 -2.19 -25.58 13.81
C GLN A 286 -2.07 -24.36 12.90
N LEU A 287 -1.76 -24.57 11.61
CA LEU A 287 -1.67 -23.49 10.63
C LEU A 287 -3.04 -22.84 10.39
N GLN A 288 -4.11 -23.65 10.40
CA GLN A 288 -5.49 -23.20 10.31
C GLN A 288 -5.83 -22.25 11.46
N LEU A 289 -5.66 -22.69 12.71
CA LEU A 289 -5.94 -21.88 13.90
C LEU A 289 -5.13 -20.60 13.95
N LEU A 290 -3.87 -20.65 13.50
CA LEU A 290 -2.99 -19.49 13.47
C LEU A 290 -3.44 -18.43 12.46
N THR A 291 -4.16 -18.83 11.40
CA THR A 291 -4.58 -17.95 10.31
C THR A 291 -6.06 -17.55 10.32
N GLN A 292 -6.86 -17.98 11.31
CA GLN A 292 -8.25 -17.51 11.50
C GLN A 292 -8.32 -16.01 11.82
#